data_AF-A0A7L5JLR2-F1
#
_entry.id   AF-A0A7L5JLR2-F1
#
_cell.length_a   1.000
_cell.length_b   1.000
_cell.length_c   1.000
_cell.angle_alpha   90.00
_cell.angle_beta   90.00
_cell.angle_gamma   90.00
#
_symmetry.space_group_name_H-M   'P 1'
#
loop_
_entity.id
_entity.type
_entity.pdbx_description
1 polymer ?
#
loop_
_entity_poly.entity_id
_entity_poly.type
_entity_poly.pdbx_seq_one_letter_code
_entity_poly.pdbx_strand_id
1 'polypeptide(L)'
;MSIVEYYQQQFSKDLINLMNSHEFAKERISIVSLVDDMSAPDHYGVVRDEFNRIQKKQFFLFSFFFSVLIDQAIHSAARHLHQDFQNIAQYPKLVGILSSYWSNLHPSLLLIASIKHTENLETTENYFEDLAKFILNDYQKFFYCQFPKYTKLLYSNEEIKFNLNNIFNEISRAMIWTDVPKSIWAYQLNTNELHSYKTMIDMLNTELKKVAEGLV
;
A
#
# COMPACT_ATOMS: atom_id res chain seq x y z
N MET A 1 3.44 -7.39 19.06
CA MET A 1 2.94 -6.37 18.13
C MET A 1 2.36 -7.09 16.92
N SER A 2 1.05 -7.00 16.74
CA SER A 2 0.36 -7.48 15.54
C SER A 2 0.64 -6.57 14.34
N ILE A 3 0.30 -7.02 13.13
CA ILE A 3 0.46 -6.18 11.93
C ILE A 3 -0.45 -4.95 11.95
N VAL A 4 -1.66 -5.08 12.51
CA VAL A 4 -2.60 -3.97 12.69
C VAL A 4 -2.06 -2.95 13.70
N GLU A 5 -1.53 -3.42 14.84
CA GLU A 5 -0.89 -2.54 15.83
C GLU A 5 0.30 -1.78 15.22
N TYR A 6 1.11 -2.46 14.41
CA TYR A 6 2.23 -1.83 13.70
C TYR A 6 1.76 -0.73 12.74
N TYR A 7 0.75 -1.01 11.92
CA TYR A 7 0.16 -0.04 10.99
C TYR A 7 -0.33 1.21 11.73
N GLN A 8 -1.04 1.03 12.84
CA GLN A 8 -1.62 2.13 13.61
C GLN A 8 -0.59 2.97 14.38
N GLN A 9 0.45 2.34 14.94
CA GLN A 9 1.29 2.98 15.97
C GLN A 9 2.73 3.26 15.53
N GLN A 10 3.24 2.54 14.54
CA GLN A 10 4.67 2.54 14.20
C GLN A 10 4.94 2.86 12.72
N PHE A 11 4.11 2.39 11.80
CA PHE A 11 4.37 2.51 10.36
C PHE A 11 4.64 3.95 9.92
N SER A 12 3.85 4.92 10.39
CA SER A 12 4.03 6.34 10.05
C SER A 12 5.38 6.90 10.51
N LYS A 13 5.87 6.48 11.68
CA LYS A 13 7.18 6.90 12.21
C LYS A 13 8.31 6.34 11.37
N ASP A 14 8.23 5.05 11.05
CA ASP A 14 9.24 4.37 10.23
C ASP A 14 9.28 4.95 8.82
N LEU A 15 8.11 5.28 8.24
CA LEU A 15 8.02 5.91 6.93
C LEU A 15 8.62 7.31 6.93
N ILE A 16 8.34 8.13 7.95
CA ILE A 16 8.90 9.48 8.09
C ILE A 16 10.43 9.42 8.24
N ASN A 17 10.94 8.48 9.05
CA ASN A 17 12.38 8.29 9.20
C ASN A 17 13.04 7.90 7.86
N LEU A 18 12.43 6.95 7.15
CA LEU A 18 12.90 6.53 5.83
C LEU A 18 12.90 7.69 4.82
N MET A 19 11.84 8.49 4.77
CA MET A 19 11.73 9.66 3.88
C MET A 19 12.74 10.76 4.23
N ASN A 20 13.08 10.91 5.51
CA ASN A 20 14.05 11.92 5.97
C ASN A 20 15.51 11.44 5.91
N SER A 21 15.75 10.19 5.53
CA SER A 21 17.11 9.62 5.46
C SER A 21 18.00 10.27 4.40
N HIS A 22 17.41 10.80 3.32
CA HIS A 22 18.13 11.41 2.21
C HIS A 22 17.25 12.43 1.48
N GLU A 23 17.85 13.45 0.84
CA GLU A 23 17.11 14.50 0.11
C GLU A 23 16.16 13.92 -0.94
N PHE A 24 16.65 12.98 -1.77
CA PHE A 24 15.84 12.21 -2.72
C PHE A 24 14.61 11.52 -2.09
N ALA A 25 14.76 10.99 -0.86
CA ALA A 25 13.72 10.19 -0.21
C ALA A 25 12.53 11.02 0.28
N LYS A 26 12.70 12.35 0.37
CA LYS A 26 11.63 13.28 0.71
C LYS A 26 10.54 13.33 -0.36
N GLU A 27 10.91 13.06 -1.61
CA GLU A 27 10.02 13.13 -2.77
C GLU A 27 9.66 11.75 -3.31
N ARG A 28 10.54 10.76 -3.18
CA ARG A 28 10.33 9.42 -3.76
C ARG A 28 11.13 8.33 -3.06
N ILE A 29 10.54 7.15 -2.89
CA ILE A 29 11.22 5.94 -2.44
C ILE A 29 11.26 4.96 -3.62
N SER A 30 12.46 4.52 -4.00
CA SER A 30 12.65 3.52 -5.05
C SER A 30 12.53 2.11 -4.48
N ILE A 31 11.93 1.19 -5.25
CA ILE A 31 11.90 -0.24 -4.87
C ILE A 31 13.31 -0.80 -4.64
N VAL A 32 14.31 -0.26 -5.35
CA VAL A 32 15.72 -0.67 -5.23
C VAL A 32 16.26 -0.44 -3.82
N SER A 33 15.72 0.54 -3.08
CA SER A 33 16.08 0.80 -1.69
C SER A 33 15.38 -0.14 -0.69
N LEU A 34 14.42 -0.94 -1.15
CA LEU A 34 13.59 -1.82 -0.31
C LEU A 34 13.86 -3.31 -0.55
N VAL A 35 14.79 -3.61 -1.46
CA VAL A 35 15.23 -4.97 -1.80
C VAL A 35 16.73 -5.09 -1.54
N ASP A 36 17.17 -6.30 -1.24
CA ASP A 36 18.58 -6.59 -0.97
C ASP A 36 19.39 -6.69 -2.28
N ASP A 37 19.47 -5.58 -3.03
CA ASP A 37 20.36 -5.45 -4.19
C ASP A 37 21.55 -4.56 -3.83
N MET A 38 22.74 -5.18 -3.73
CA MET A 38 24.00 -4.53 -3.34
C MET A 38 24.60 -3.65 -4.45
N SER A 39 24.07 -3.68 -5.67
CA SER A 39 24.60 -2.93 -6.82
C SER A 39 24.04 -1.51 -6.98
N ALA A 40 23.15 -1.09 -6.07
CA ALA A 40 22.46 0.18 -6.18
C ALA A 40 23.39 1.41 -5.97
N PRO A 41 23.23 2.49 -6.75
CA PRO A 41 23.92 3.77 -6.56
C PRO A 41 23.83 4.33 -5.13
N ASP A 42 24.82 5.11 -4.71
CA ASP A 42 25.04 5.58 -3.31
C ASP A 42 23.79 6.15 -2.61
N HIS A 43 22.99 6.98 -3.28
CA HIS A 43 21.79 7.57 -2.67
C HIS A 43 20.69 6.54 -2.38
N TYR A 44 20.58 5.46 -3.16
CA TYR A 44 19.71 4.34 -2.83
C TYR A 44 20.26 3.54 -1.65
N GLY A 45 21.58 3.51 -1.50
CA GLY A 45 22.27 2.89 -0.37
C GLY A 45 21.91 3.51 0.98
N VAL A 46 21.87 4.85 1.07
CA VAL A 46 21.47 5.55 2.32
C VAL A 46 20.04 5.19 2.73
N VAL A 47 19.11 5.20 1.78
CA VAL A 47 17.70 4.85 2.05
C VAL A 47 17.57 3.37 2.41
N ARG A 48 18.34 2.49 1.75
CA ARG A 48 18.41 1.06 2.05
C ARG A 48 18.94 0.80 3.46
N ASP A 49 19.95 1.54 3.89
CA ASP A 49 20.51 1.40 5.24
C ASP A 49 19.48 1.80 6.31
N GLU A 50 18.69 2.84 6.05
CA GLU A 50 17.58 3.22 6.94
C GLU A 50 16.46 2.18 6.93
N PHE A 51 16.07 1.68 5.75
CA PHE A 51 15.13 0.56 5.64
C PHE A 51 15.62 -0.69 6.40
N ASN A 52 16.93 -0.95 6.38
CA ASN A 52 17.55 -2.06 7.08
C ASN A 52 17.45 -1.96 8.61
N ARG A 53 17.33 -0.74 9.15
CA ARG A 53 17.11 -0.50 10.60
C ARG A 53 15.68 -0.79 11.04
N ILE A 54 14.72 -0.87 10.12
CA ILE A 54 13.34 -1.23 10.43
C ILE A 54 13.32 -2.70 10.89
N GLN A 55 12.87 -2.92 12.13
CA GLN A 55 12.83 -4.25 12.74
C GLN A 55 11.77 -5.15 12.10
N LYS A 56 10.62 -4.58 11.71
CA LYS A 56 9.47 -5.31 11.13
C LYS A 56 9.32 -5.00 9.64
N LYS A 57 10.34 -5.32 8.84
CA LYS A 57 10.41 -5.02 7.38
C LYS A 57 9.17 -5.50 6.62
N GLN A 58 8.74 -6.73 6.86
CA GLN A 58 7.55 -7.27 6.20
C GLN A 58 6.29 -6.46 6.54
N PHE A 59 6.11 -6.04 7.79
CA PHE A 59 4.96 -5.24 8.20
C PHE A 59 5.02 -3.84 7.60
N PHE A 60 6.23 -3.25 7.52
CA PHE A 60 6.46 -2.01 6.79
C PHE A 60 6.04 -2.12 5.33
N LEU A 61 6.50 -3.15 4.62
CA LEU A 61 6.23 -3.34 3.20
C LEU A 61 4.74 -3.56 2.92
N PHE A 62 4.04 -4.34 3.76
CA PHE A 62 2.59 -4.49 3.65
C PHE A 62 1.83 -3.18 3.93
N SER A 63 2.22 -2.46 4.98
CA SER A 63 1.61 -1.17 5.29
C SER A 63 1.83 -0.17 4.15
N PHE A 64 3.05 -0.13 3.61
CA PHE A 64 3.41 0.74 2.51
C PHE A 64 2.69 0.37 1.22
N PHE A 65 2.58 -0.92 0.95
CA PHE A 65 1.77 -1.47 -0.13
C PHE A 65 0.33 -0.93 -0.10
N PHE A 66 -0.37 -1.05 1.02
CA PHE A 66 -1.74 -0.56 1.13
C PHE A 66 -1.85 0.96 1.02
N SER A 67 -0.91 1.71 1.62
CA SER A 67 -0.91 3.17 1.49
C SER A 67 -0.74 3.63 0.05
N VAL A 68 0.19 3.02 -0.71
CA VAL A 68 0.40 3.33 -2.13
C VAL A 68 -0.82 2.94 -2.94
N LEU A 69 -1.38 1.76 -2.68
CA LEU A 69 -2.53 1.24 -3.42
C LEU A 69 -3.77 2.12 -3.26
N ILE A 70 -4.05 2.58 -2.04
CA ILE A 70 -5.21 3.43 -1.77
C ILE A 70 -5.04 4.83 -2.33
N ASP A 71 -3.85 5.42 -2.20
CA ASP A 71 -3.57 6.74 -2.80
C ASP A 71 -3.72 6.68 -4.33
N GLN A 72 -3.22 5.62 -4.98
CA GLN A 72 -3.39 5.41 -6.43
C GLN A 72 -4.85 5.25 -6.82
N ALA A 73 -5.59 4.43 -6.08
CA ALA A 73 -7.00 4.19 -6.36
C ALA A 73 -7.84 5.46 -6.20
N ILE A 74 -7.58 6.28 -5.17
CA ILE A 74 -8.28 7.56 -4.97
C ILE A 74 -7.90 8.56 -6.05
N HIS A 75 -6.61 8.68 -6.39
CA HIS A 75 -6.17 9.55 -7.48
C HIS A 75 -6.80 9.17 -8.83
N SER A 76 -6.95 7.86 -9.11
CA SER A 76 -7.56 7.34 -10.34
C SER A 76 -9.09 7.50 -10.36
N ALA A 77 -9.79 6.94 -9.37
CA ALA A 77 -11.26 6.86 -9.35
C ALA A 77 -11.96 8.12 -8.81
N ALA A 78 -11.28 8.88 -7.96
CA ALA A 78 -11.88 9.96 -7.19
C ALA A 78 -10.97 11.20 -7.14
N ARG A 79 -10.36 11.57 -8.28
CA ARG A 79 -9.43 12.70 -8.39
C ARG A 79 -9.97 14.01 -7.80
N HIS A 80 -11.26 14.25 -7.95
CA HIS A 80 -11.95 15.42 -7.39
C HIS A 80 -11.98 15.45 -5.85
N LEU A 81 -11.85 14.28 -5.20
CA LEU A 81 -11.76 14.12 -3.74
C LEU A 81 -10.31 14.05 -3.25
N HIS A 82 -9.33 13.85 -4.13
CA HIS A 82 -7.96 13.51 -3.74
C HIS A 82 -7.31 14.58 -2.88
N GLN A 83 -7.51 15.86 -3.20
CA GLN A 83 -6.96 16.97 -2.41
C GLN A 83 -7.54 17.02 -0.99
N ASP A 84 -8.85 16.83 -0.85
CA ASP A 84 -9.52 16.80 0.44
C ASP A 84 -9.10 15.57 1.24
N PHE A 85 -9.06 14.41 0.57
CA PHE A 85 -8.58 13.16 1.14
C PHE A 85 -7.17 13.32 1.72
N GLN A 86 -6.22 13.90 0.98
CA GLN A 86 -4.86 14.14 1.47
C GLN A 86 -4.80 15.04 2.70
N ASN A 87 -5.69 16.03 2.79
CA ASN A 87 -5.75 16.93 3.94
C ASN A 87 -6.26 16.24 5.21
N ILE A 88 -7.15 15.25 5.05
CA ILE A 88 -7.99 14.71 6.14
C ILE A 88 -7.61 13.27 6.54
N ALA A 89 -7.00 12.49 5.65
CA ALA A 89 -6.62 11.10 5.91
C ALA A 89 -5.72 10.98 7.15
N GLN A 90 -6.08 10.06 8.04
CA GLN A 90 -5.46 9.95 9.37
C GLN A 90 -4.09 9.25 9.33
N TYR A 91 -3.82 8.36 8.38
CA TYR A 91 -2.62 7.51 8.37
C TYR A 91 -2.19 7.08 6.96
N PRO A 92 -0.88 6.91 6.75
CA PRO A 92 0.01 8.03 6.45
C PRO A 92 -0.36 8.72 5.14
N LYS A 93 -0.21 10.05 5.14
CA LYS A 93 -0.38 10.87 3.95
C LYS A 93 0.80 10.62 3.00
N LEU A 94 0.59 9.84 1.94
CA LEU A 94 1.52 9.84 0.81
C LEU A 94 1.22 11.08 -0.05
N VAL A 95 1.51 12.28 0.47
CA VAL A 95 1.39 13.49 -0.35
C VAL A 95 2.50 13.47 -1.38
N GLY A 96 2.16 13.24 -2.65
CA GLY A 96 3.07 13.44 -3.78
C GLY A 96 4.07 12.33 -4.07
N ILE A 97 3.93 11.14 -3.46
CA ILE A 97 4.84 10.00 -3.72
C ILE A 97 4.47 9.26 -5.01
N LEU A 98 3.29 9.55 -5.58
CA LEU A 98 2.90 9.01 -6.87
C LEU A 98 3.43 9.82 -8.04
N SER A 99 4.31 9.15 -8.78
CA SER A 99 4.71 9.47 -10.14
C SER A 99 5.58 10.72 -10.30
N SER A 100 6.88 10.47 -10.32
CA SER A 100 7.51 10.77 -11.61
C SER A 100 7.29 9.55 -12.48
N TYR A 101 7.18 9.71 -13.79
CA TYR A 101 7.21 8.64 -14.81
C TYR A 101 8.42 7.66 -14.67
N TRP A 102 9.28 7.91 -13.67
CA TRP A 102 10.51 7.24 -13.29
C TRP A 102 10.48 6.60 -11.89
N SER A 103 9.39 6.73 -11.10
CA SER A 103 9.25 6.05 -9.81
C SER A 103 8.70 4.64 -10.03
N ASN A 104 9.59 3.65 -10.11
CA ASN A 104 9.30 2.24 -10.36
C ASN A 104 8.63 1.51 -9.17
N LEU A 105 7.71 2.14 -8.43
CA LEU A 105 7.05 1.55 -7.26
C LEU A 105 5.63 1.10 -7.59
N HIS A 106 5.50 0.10 -8.46
CA HIS A 106 4.23 -0.60 -8.66
C HIS A 106 3.84 -1.32 -7.36
N PRO A 107 2.58 -1.25 -6.86
CA PRO A 107 2.18 -1.91 -5.61
C PRO A 107 2.56 -3.40 -5.55
N SER A 108 2.38 -4.13 -6.64
CA SER A 108 2.83 -5.53 -6.77
C SER A 108 4.31 -5.77 -6.42
N LEU A 109 5.19 -4.79 -6.66
CA LEU A 109 6.61 -4.92 -6.30
C LEU A 109 6.83 -4.82 -4.78
N LEU A 110 6.03 -4.03 -4.06
CA LEU A 110 6.05 -4.00 -2.60
C LEU A 110 5.57 -5.33 -2.02
N LEU A 111 4.54 -5.93 -2.64
CA LEU A 111 4.02 -7.23 -2.26
C LEU A 111 5.04 -8.36 -2.52
N ILE A 112 5.81 -8.27 -3.60
CA ILE A 112 6.93 -9.18 -3.85
C ILE A 112 8.02 -9.00 -2.80
N ALA A 113 8.42 -7.75 -2.53
CA ALA A 113 9.44 -7.47 -1.54
C ALA A 113 9.02 -8.04 -0.17
N SER A 114 7.75 -7.93 0.23
CA SER A 114 7.27 -8.49 1.50
C SER A 114 7.32 -10.03 1.54
N ILE A 115 7.14 -10.70 0.40
CA ILE A 115 7.34 -12.16 0.28
C ILE A 115 8.82 -12.50 0.41
N LYS A 116 9.72 -11.72 -0.21
CA LYS A 116 11.16 -11.95 -0.15
C LYS A 116 11.76 -11.72 1.24
N HIS A 117 11.15 -10.84 2.03
CA HIS A 117 11.52 -10.58 3.43
C HIS A 117 10.84 -11.52 4.44
N THR A 118 10.23 -12.62 3.98
CA THR A 118 9.55 -13.58 4.88
C THR A 118 10.46 -14.71 5.37
N GLU A 119 10.22 -15.13 6.61
CA GLU A 119 10.72 -16.39 7.16
C GLU A 119 9.71 -17.54 6.99
N ASN A 120 8.42 -17.22 6.81
CA ASN A 120 7.31 -18.18 6.75
C ASN A 120 6.13 -17.66 5.91
N LEU A 121 5.83 -18.35 4.81
CA LEU A 121 4.80 -17.95 3.84
C LEU A 121 3.37 -18.02 4.41
N GLU A 122 3.01 -19.05 5.16
CA GLU A 122 1.67 -19.19 5.76
C GLU A 122 1.39 -18.04 6.75
N THR A 123 2.38 -17.72 7.57
CA THR A 123 2.31 -16.60 8.52
C THR A 123 2.21 -15.25 7.78
N THR A 124 2.84 -15.15 6.61
CA THR A 124 2.78 -13.96 5.74
C THR A 124 1.40 -13.71 5.18
N GLU A 125 0.74 -14.77 4.71
CA GLU A 125 -0.62 -14.72 4.19
C GLU A 125 -1.61 -14.29 5.27
N ASN A 126 -1.49 -14.85 6.49
CA ASN A 126 -2.33 -14.46 7.63
C ASN A 126 -2.14 -12.98 7.99
N TYR A 127 -0.89 -12.49 8.04
CA TYR A 127 -0.63 -11.06 8.28
C TYR A 127 -1.24 -10.18 7.19
N PHE A 128 -1.12 -10.58 5.93
CA PHE A 128 -1.70 -9.84 4.83
C PHE A 128 -3.23 -9.77 4.94
N GLU A 129 -3.88 -10.90 5.21
CA GLU A 129 -5.34 -10.98 5.35
C GLU A 129 -5.84 -10.11 6.51
N ASP A 130 -5.19 -10.19 7.67
CA ASP A 130 -5.53 -9.38 8.85
C ASP A 130 -5.43 -7.87 8.55
N LEU A 131 -4.36 -7.45 7.88
CA LEU A 131 -4.18 -6.06 7.51
C LEU A 131 -5.16 -5.61 6.43
N ALA A 132 -5.44 -6.46 5.44
CA ALA A 132 -6.42 -6.18 4.37
C ALA A 132 -7.81 -5.93 4.95
N LYS A 133 -8.29 -6.85 5.81
CA LYS A 133 -9.56 -6.73 6.54
C LYS A 133 -9.63 -5.43 7.32
N PHE A 134 -8.58 -5.12 8.07
CA PHE A 134 -8.53 -3.91 8.89
C PHE A 134 -8.61 -2.65 8.03
N ILE A 135 -7.74 -2.53 7.02
CA ILE A 135 -7.61 -1.32 6.20
C ILE A 135 -8.87 -1.06 5.38
N LEU A 136 -9.45 -2.08 4.73
CA LEU A 136 -10.65 -1.88 3.92
C LEU A 136 -11.84 -1.42 4.78
N ASN A 137 -11.99 -1.99 5.98
CA ASN A 137 -13.00 -1.54 6.95
C ASN A 137 -12.74 -0.13 7.48
N ASP A 138 -11.49 0.19 7.79
CA ASP A 138 -11.11 1.51 8.30
C ASP A 138 -11.39 2.60 7.26
N TYR A 139 -11.04 2.35 6.00
CA TYR A 139 -11.30 3.27 4.90
C TYR A 139 -12.80 3.38 4.57
N GLN A 140 -13.56 2.27 4.60
CA GLN A 140 -15.00 2.34 4.48
C GLN A 140 -15.61 3.25 5.58
N LYS A 141 -15.24 3.02 6.84
CA LYS A 141 -15.68 3.86 7.97
C LYS A 141 -15.24 5.30 7.82
N PHE A 142 -14.02 5.55 7.34
CA PHE A 142 -13.54 6.90 7.05
C PHE A 142 -14.46 7.61 6.04
N PHE A 143 -14.74 6.98 4.90
CA PHE A 143 -15.56 7.59 3.86
C PHE A 143 -17.02 7.83 4.28
N TYR A 144 -17.63 6.94 5.06
CA TYR A 144 -19.00 7.13 5.54
C TYR A 144 -19.12 8.07 6.75
N CYS A 145 -18.17 8.02 7.69
CA CYS A 145 -18.34 8.68 8.99
C CYS A 145 -17.49 9.93 9.18
N GLN A 146 -16.29 9.96 8.59
CA GLN A 146 -15.31 11.03 8.82
C GLN A 146 -15.30 12.01 7.65
N PHE A 147 -15.12 11.51 6.42
CA PHE A 147 -14.97 12.32 5.21
C PHE A 147 -16.07 13.39 5.04
N PRO A 148 -17.38 13.10 5.23
CA PRO A 148 -18.43 14.11 5.07
C PRO A 148 -18.37 15.23 6.12
N LYS A 149 -17.90 14.92 7.33
CA LYS A 149 -17.75 15.90 8.41
C LYS A 149 -16.68 16.94 8.09
N TYR A 150 -15.64 16.51 7.36
CA TYR A 150 -14.48 17.35 7.07
C TYR A 150 -14.63 18.14 5.78
N THR A 151 -15.22 17.56 4.72
CA THR A 151 -15.36 18.26 3.44
C THR A 151 -16.49 19.28 3.44
N LYS A 152 -17.43 19.23 4.41
CA LYS A 152 -18.65 20.06 4.49
C LYS A 152 -19.53 19.98 3.22
N LEU A 153 -19.17 19.13 2.26
CA LEU A 153 -19.93 18.81 1.08
C LEU A 153 -21.01 17.82 1.51
N LEU A 154 -22.26 18.13 1.19
CA LEU A 154 -23.42 17.28 1.46
C LEU A 154 -23.44 16.10 0.49
N TYR A 155 -22.41 15.25 0.51
CA TYR A 155 -22.44 14.01 -0.23
C TYR A 155 -23.54 13.13 0.37
N SER A 156 -24.46 12.69 -0.48
CA SER A 156 -25.40 11.64 -0.13
C SER A 156 -24.66 10.34 0.17
N ASN A 157 -25.26 9.46 0.97
CA ASN A 157 -24.71 8.11 1.19
C ASN A 157 -24.56 7.33 -0.13
N GLU A 158 -25.37 7.64 -1.13
CA GLU A 158 -25.28 7.04 -2.47
C GLU A 158 -24.03 7.49 -3.22
N GLU A 159 -23.68 8.79 -3.18
CA GLU A 159 -22.46 9.31 -3.78
C GLU A 159 -21.20 8.79 -3.09
N ILE A 160 -21.23 8.68 -1.75
CA ILE A 160 -20.12 8.07 -0.98
C ILE A 160 -19.95 6.61 -1.39
N LYS A 161 -21.05 5.85 -1.47
CA LYS A 161 -21.04 4.45 -1.90
C LYS A 161 -20.51 4.30 -3.32
N PHE A 162 -20.94 5.16 -4.24
CA PHE A 162 -20.48 5.14 -5.63
C PHE A 162 -18.97 5.40 -5.74
N ASN A 163 -18.47 6.44 -5.07
CA ASN A 163 -17.03 6.75 -5.08
C ASN A 163 -16.21 5.64 -4.43
N LEU A 164 -16.67 5.09 -3.30
CA LEU A 164 -16.00 3.98 -2.62
C LEU A 164 -15.92 2.73 -3.50
N ASN A 165 -17.00 2.39 -4.20
CA ASN A 165 -17.01 1.28 -5.16
C ASN A 165 -16.02 1.51 -6.31
N ASN A 166 -15.91 2.73 -6.83
CA ASN A 166 -14.94 3.05 -7.87
C ASN A 166 -13.50 2.93 -7.35
N ILE A 167 -13.23 3.41 -6.13
CA ILE A 167 -11.92 3.25 -5.48
C ILE A 167 -11.60 1.76 -5.31
N PHE A 168 -12.51 0.94 -4.79
CA PHE A 168 -12.29 -0.50 -4.61
C PHE A 168 -12.09 -1.24 -5.94
N ASN A 169 -12.79 -0.84 -7.00
CA ASN A 169 -12.55 -1.38 -8.34
C ASN A 169 -11.14 -1.03 -8.85
N GLU A 170 -10.66 0.19 -8.61
CA GLU A 170 -9.29 0.59 -8.99
C GLU A 170 -8.23 -0.13 -8.14
N ILE A 171 -8.48 -0.36 -6.85
CA ILE A 171 -7.62 -1.21 -6.00
C ILE A 171 -7.50 -2.61 -6.63
N SER A 172 -8.61 -3.24 -7.02
CA SER A 172 -8.58 -4.57 -7.64
C SER A 172 -7.78 -4.57 -8.96
N ARG A 173 -7.88 -3.50 -9.77
CA ARG A 173 -7.16 -3.36 -11.05
C ARG A 173 -5.67 -3.10 -10.90
N ALA A 174 -5.27 -2.23 -9.97
CA ALA A 174 -3.87 -1.84 -9.75
C ALA A 174 -2.97 -3.01 -9.28
N MET A 175 -3.58 -4.13 -8.92
CA MET A 175 -2.93 -5.34 -8.42
C MET A 175 -2.64 -6.38 -9.50
N ILE A 176 -3.16 -6.20 -10.71
CA ILE A 176 -3.07 -7.20 -11.76
C ILE A 176 -1.62 -7.27 -12.27
N TRP A 177 -0.98 -8.41 -12.01
CA TRP A 177 0.41 -8.71 -12.35
C TRP A 177 0.76 -8.51 -13.83
N THR A 178 -0.22 -8.61 -14.74
CA THR A 178 0.00 -8.44 -16.18
C THR A 178 0.56 -7.09 -16.57
N ASP A 179 0.39 -6.10 -15.69
CA ASP A 179 0.74 -4.71 -15.96
C ASP A 179 2.12 -4.34 -15.36
N VAL A 180 2.77 -5.28 -14.64
CA VAL A 180 4.14 -5.12 -14.15
C VAL A 180 5.12 -5.41 -15.29
N PRO A 181 6.05 -4.49 -15.62
CA PRO A 181 7.04 -4.74 -16.66
C PRO A 181 7.86 -5.99 -16.35
N LYS A 182 7.74 -7.01 -17.22
CA LYS A 182 8.40 -8.32 -17.06
C LYS A 182 9.94 -8.21 -16.96
N SER A 183 10.50 -7.16 -17.56
CA SER A 183 11.93 -6.84 -17.54
C SER A 183 12.46 -6.54 -16.14
N ILE A 184 11.59 -6.16 -15.20
CA ILE A 184 12.05 -5.79 -13.85
C ILE A 184 12.08 -7.05 -12.96
N TRP A 185 11.13 -8.00 -13.07
CA TRP A 185 11.00 -9.04 -12.03
C TRP A 185 10.41 -10.41 -12.41
N ALA A 186 10.09 -10.71 -13.68
CA ALA A 186 9.34 -11.93 -14.04
C ALA A 186 10.06 -13.29 -13.78
N TYR A 187 11.24 -13.30 -13.16
CA TYR A 187 12.08 -14.49 -12.98
C TYR A 187 12.55 -14.75 -11.53
N GLN A 188 12.03 -14.04 -10.51
CA GLN A 188 12.55 -14.17 -9.13
C GLN A 188 11.64 -14.88 -8.11
N LEU A 189 10.32 -15.01 -8.33
CA LEU A 189 9.48 -15.81 -7.43
C LEU A 189 9.62 -17.30 -7.76
N ASN A 190 9.98 -18.10 -6.78
CA ASN A 190 9.86 -19.55 -6.87
C ASN A 190 8.38 -19.97 -6.85
N THR A 191 8.10 -21.25 -7.11
CA THR A 191 6.73 -21.77 -7.20
C THR A 191 5.89 -21.46 -5.96
N ASN A 192 6.47 -21.57 -4.76
CA ASN A 192 5.74 -21.34 -3.50
C ASN A 192 5.49 -19.84 -3.28
N GLU A 193 6.49 -18.99 -3.55
CA GLU A 193 6.35 -17.55 -3.45
C GLU A 193 5.31 -17.00 -4.46
N LEU A 194 5.28 -17.56 -5.67
CA LEU A 194 4.27 -17.21 -6.68
C LEU A 194 2.87 -17.67 -6.26
N HIS A 195 2.77 -18.83 -5.61
CA HIS A 195 1.51 -19.30 -5.03
C HIS A 195 1.01 -18.33 -3.96
N SER A 196 1.87 -17.98 -2.98
CA SER A 196 1.50 -17.02 -1.92
C SER A 196 1.16 -15.63 -2.45
N TYR A 197 1.87 -15.14 -3.48
CA TYR A 197 1.49 -13.91 -4.16
C TYR A 197 0.05 -13.97 -4.66
N LYS A 198 -0.31 -15.02 -5.41
CA LYS A 198 -1.67 -15.20 -5.95
C LYS A 198 -2.71 -15.34 -4.84
N THR A 199 -2.41 -16.12 -3.80
CA THR A 199 -3.28 -16.29 -2.63
C THR A 199 -3.60 -14.94 -1.98
N MET A 200 -2.60 -14.08 -1.78
CA MET A 200 -2.82 -12.73 -1.21
C MET A 200 -3.67 -11.84 -2.13
N ILE A 201 -3.50 -11.93 -3.46
CA ILE A 201 -4.38 -11.21 -4.41
C ILE A 201 -5.84 -11.70 -4.27
N ASP A 202 -6.04 -13.02 -4.20
CA ASP A 202 -7.36 -13.62 -4.07
C ASP A 202 -8.03 -13.27 -2.72
N MET A 203 -7.24 -13.24 -1.63
CA MET A 203 -7.69 -12.77 -0.32
C MET A 203 -8.15 -11.31 -0.39
N LEU A 204 -7.35 -10.41 -0.98
CA LEU A 204 -7.72 -9.01 -1.11
C LEU A 204 -9.00 -8.82 -1.93
N ASN A 205 -9.13 -9.52 -3.06
CA ASN A 205 -10.34 -9.45 -3.89
C ASN A 205 -11.57 -9.99 -3.14
N THR A 206 -11.40 -11.04 -2.33
CA THR A 206 -12.47 -11.58 -1.49
C THR A 206 -12.92 -10.56 -0.45
N GLU A 207 -11.99 -9.91 0.24
CA GLU A 207 -12.31 -8.87 1.23
C GLU A 207 -12.93 -7.62 0.59
N LEU A 208 -12.42 -7.17 -0.57
CA LEU A 208 -13.02 -6.06 -1.32
C LEU A 208 -14.48 -6.34 -1.67
N LYS A 209 -14.79 -7.57 -2.10
CA LYS A 209 -16.15 -7.98 -2.40
C LYS A 209 -17.05 -7.93 -1.16
N LYS A 210 -16.58 -8.45 -0.01
CA LYS A 210 -17.33 -8.40 1.25
C LYS A 210 -17.64 -6.96 1.66
N VAL A 211 -16.66 -6.06 1.58
CA VAL A 211 -16.83 -4.65 1.97
C VAL A 211 -17.78 -3.93 1.00
N ALA A 212 -17.71 -4.21 -0.31
CA ALA A 212 -18.63 -3.66 -1.31
C ALA A 212 -20.09 -4.13 -1.10
N GLU A 213 -20.28 -5.37 -0.65
CA GLU A 213 -21.59 -5.96 -0.33
C GLU A 213 -22.12 -5.53 1.04
N GLY A 214 -21.32 -4.84 1.87
CA GLY A 214 -21.69 -4.42 3.22
C GLY A 214 -21.73 -5.57 4.23
N LEU A 215 -20.94 -6.62 4.00
CA LEU A 215 -20.92 -7.86 4.79
C LEU A 215 -19.92 -7.83 5.96
N VAL A 216 -19.38 -6.66 6.31
CA VAL A 216 -18.29 -6.50 7.30
C VAL A 216 -18.62 -5.48 8.37
#